data_AF-A0A542YKA4-F1
#
_entry.id   AF-A0A542YKA4-F1
#
_cell.length_a   1.000
_cell.length_b   1.000
_cell.length_c   1.000
_cell.angle_alpha   90.00
_cell.angle_beta   90.00
_cell.angle_gamma   90.00
#
_symmetry.space_group_name_H-M   'P 1'
#
loop_
_entity.id
_entity.type
_entity.pdbx_description
1 polymer ?
#
loop_
_entity_poly.entity_id
_entity_poly.type
_entity_poly.pdbx_seq_one_letter_code
_entity_poly.pdbx_strand_id
1 'polypeptide(L)'
;MTQDLGTIIARRTLERDGEELTVLIGLPVPFEEGLPDHFCPVRLEDSEGRELWATRAGGIDSVQALVLALSVIGDRLAADGPGLTFLERAELGFPLTDLSDPAVWSAHISYPLV
;
A
#
# COMPACT_ATOMS: atom_id res chain seq x y z
N MET A 1 -13.13 10.19 -8.58
CA MET A 1 -12.99 10.84 -7.26
C MET A 1 -11.56 10.58 -6.82
N THR A 2 -10.74 11.62 -6.71
CA THR A 2 -9.37 11.54 -6.17
C THR A 2 -9.48 11.14 -4.69
N GLN A 3 -8.83 10.05 -4.29
CA GLN A 3 -8.87 9.59 -2.90
C GLN A 3 -7.99 10.51 -2.05
N ASP A 4 -8.53 11.15 -1.01
CA ASP A 4 -7.71 11.96 -0.09
C ASP A 4 -6.69 11.08 0.66
N LEU A 5 -5.43 11.50 0.65
CA LEU A 5 -4.34 10.83 1.37
C LEU A 5 -4.23 11.28 2.83
N GLY A 6 -4.86 12.40 3.20
CA GLY A 6 -4.67 13.02 4.50
C GLY A 6 -3.21 13.39 4.76
N THR A 7 -2.70 13.04 5.94
CA THR A 7 -1.29 13.31 6.30
C THR A 7 -0.38 12.29 5.61
N ILE A 8 0.54 12.75 4.76
CA ILE A 8 1.54 11.87 4.13
C ILE A 8 2.64 11.54 5.13
N ILE A 9 2.88 10.25 5.37
CA ILE A 9 3.90 9.76 6.31
C ILE A 9 5.14 9.20 5.62
N ALA A 10 5.02 8.80 4.35
CA ALA A 10 6.16 8.33 3.56
C ALA A 10 5.96 8.61 2.07
N ARG A 11 7.10 8.74 1.38
CA ARG A 11 7.19 8.92 -0.07
C ARG A 11 8.32 8.07 -0.63
N ARG A 12 8.16 7.57 -1.85
CA ARG A 12 9.24 6.89 -2.60
C ARG A 12 9.15 7.26 -4.08
N THR A 13 10.26 7.72 -4.64
CA THR A 13 10.41 7.94 -6.08
C THR A 13 10.91 6.66 -6.74
N LEU A 14 10.26 6.27 -7.82
CA LEU A 14 10.60 5.18 -8.72
C LEU A 14 10.90 5.77 -10.09
N GLU A 15 11.60 5.01 -10.93
CA GLU A 15 11.92 5.42 -12.29
C GLU A 15 11.40 4.39 -13.29
N ARG A 16 10.84 4.86 -14.41
CA ARG A 16 10.45 4.04 -15.57
C ARG A 16 10.82 4.78 -16.84
N ASP A 17 11.70 4.20 -17.66
CA ASP A 17 12.11 4.78 -18.95
C ASP A 17 12.61 6.24 -18.88
N GLY A 18 13.18 6.63 -17.74
CA GLY A 18 13.65 8.00 -17.47
C GLY A 18 12.58 8.95 -16.92
N GLU A 19 11.34 8.49 -16.73
CA GLU A 19 10.28 9.22 -16.04
C GLU A 19 10.23 8.85 -14.55
N GLU A 20 10.06 9.86 -13.70
CA GLU A 20 9.87 9.67 -12.26
C GLU A 20 8.41 9.42 -11.92
N LEU A 21 8.16 8.39 -11.10
CA LEU A 21 6.87 8.13 -10.48
C LEU A 21 7.02 8.22 -8.96
N THR A 22 6.05 8.82 -8.27
CA THR A 22 6.08 8.96 -6.81
C THR A 22 5.00 8.14 -6.16
N VAL A 23 5.39 7.18 -5.33
CA VAL A 23 4.50 6.50 -4.39
C VAL A 23 4.36 7.36 -3.15
N LEU A 24 3.11 7.65 -2.75
CA LEU A 24 2.75 8.37 -1.54
C LEU A 24 1.97 7.44 -0.60
N ILE A 25 2.33 7.48 0.68
CA ILE A 25 1.69 6.69 1.73
C ILE A 25 1.13 7.67 2.77
N GLY A 26 -0.19 7.65 2.94
CA GLY A 26 -0.87 8.42 3.98
C GLY A 26 -0.83 7.74 5.35
N LEU A 27 -1.10 8.52 6.38
CA LEU A 27 -1.24 8.07 7.76
C LEU A 27 -2.43 7.10 7.84
N PRO A 28 -2.29 5.91 8.46
CA PRO A 28 -3.43 5.08 8.77
C PRO A 28 -4.43 5.82 9.65
N VAL A 29 -5.70 5.81 9.28
CA VAL A 29 -6.79 6.47 10.01
C VAL A 29 -7.94 5.50 10.26
N PRO A 30 -8.72 5.67 11.34
CA PRO A 30 -9.90 4.85 11.60
C PRO A 30 -10.88 4.89 10.42
N PHE A 31 -11.51 3.75 10.12
CA PHE A 31 -12.62 3.70 9.16
C PHE A 31 -13.82 4.52 9.63
N GLU A 32 -14.16 4.35 10.92
CA GLU A 32 -15.18 5.10 11.62
C GLU A 32 -14.64 5.50 12.99
N GLU A 33 -15.05 6.66 13.48
CA GLU A 33 -14.61 7.15 14.78
C GLU A 33 -15.07 6.19 15.89
N GLY A 34 -14.12 5.74 16.72
CA GLY A 34 -14.38 4.83 17.83
C GLY A 34 -14.34 3.34 17.50
N LEU A 35 -14.13 2.96 16.23
CA LEU A 35 -13.89 1.56 15.83
C LEU A 35 -12.39 1.25 15.73
N PRO A 36 -11.97 -0.01 15.99
CA PRO A 36 -10.57 -0.40 15.94
C PRO A 36 -10.02 -0.47 14.51
N ASP A 37 -10.88 -0.70 13.51
CA ASP A 37 -10.47 -0.90 12.13
C ASP A 37 -9.93 0.40 11.52
N HIS A 38 -8.77 0.30 10.88
CA HIS A 38 -8.11 1.41 10.19
C HIS A 38 -7.99 1.13 8.70
N PHE A 39 -7.84 2.19 7.91
CA PHE A 39 -7.31 2.08 6.56
C PHE A 39 -6.11 2.98 6.35
N CYS A 40 -5.22 2.55 5.47
CA CYS A 40 -4.05 3.30 5.04
C CYS A 40 -4.22 3.68 3.56
N PRO A 41 -4.37 4.97 3.23
CA PRO A 41 -4.50 5.43 1.85
C PRO A 41 -3.12 5.50 1.17
N VAL A 42 -3.06 5.13 -0.11
CA VAL A 42 -1.85 5.15 -0.93
C VAL A 42 -2.16 5.64 -2.34
N ARG A 43 -1.17 6.26 -2.99
CA ARG A 43 -1.29 6.79 -4.34
C ARG A 43 0.02 6.65 -5.10
N LEU A 44 -0.07 6.46 -6.41
CA LEU A 44 1.02 6.66 -7.36
C LEU A 44 0.72 7.90 -8.20
N GLU A 45 1.70 8.79 -8.30
CA GLU A 45 1.67 9.99 -9.12
C GLU A 45 2.79 9.96 -10.15
N ASP A 46 2.60 10.61 -11.30
CA ASP A 46 3.69 10.89 -12.23
C ASP A 46 4.51 12.12 -11.80
N SER A 47 5.52 12.48 -12.60
CA SER A 47 6.42 13.61 -12.34
C SER A 47 5.73 14.98 -12.35
N GLU A 48 4.52 15.09 -12.92
CA GLU A 48 3.68 16.28 -12.89
C GLU A 48 2.72 16.30 -11.69
N GLY A 49 2.76 15.26 -10.83
CA GLY A 49 1.84 15.09 -9.70
C GLY A 49 0.45 14.62 -10.13
N ARG A 50 0.29 14.10 -11.36
CA ARG A 50 -0.99 13.55 -11.80
C ARG A 50 -1.15 12.15 -11.22
N GLU A 51 -2.30 11.91 -10.60
CA GLU A 51 -2.66 10.60 -10.07
C GLU A 51 -2.74 9.55 -11.19
N LEU A 52 -1.85 8.57 -11.15
CA LEU A 52 -1.90 7.38 -12.00
C LEU A 52 -2.88 6.37 -11.43
N TRP A 53 -2.83 6.17 -10.11
CA TRP A 53 -3.83 5.43 -9.36
C TRP A 53 -3.81 5.80 -7.88
N ALA A 54 -4.95 5.57 -7.21
CA ALA A 54 -5.07 5.65 -5.76
C ALA A 54 -5.86 4.46 -5.23
N THR A 55 -5.50 3.98 -4.03
CA THR A 55 -6.20 2.90 -3.34
C THR A 55 -5.99 3.00 -1.84
N ARG A 56 -6.59 2.09 -1.07
CA ARG A 56 -6.40 1.95 0.37
C ARG A 56 -6.35 0.47 0.76
N ALA A 57 -5.64 0.18 1.84
CA ALA A 57 -5.70 -1.12 2.48
C ALA A 57 -6.35 -0.98 3.87
N GLY A 58 -7.26 -1.89 4.21
CA GLY A 58 -7.89 -1.95 5.53
C GLY A 58 -7.18 -2.96 6.44
N GLY A 59 -7.18 -2.70 7.74
CA GLY A 59 -6.71 -3.61 8.77
C GLY A 59 -7.46 -3.42 10.08
N ILE A 60 -7.38 -4.39 10.99
CA ILE A 60 -8.01 -4.35 12.31
C ILE A 60 -7.36 -3.33 13.27
N ASP A 61 -6.21 -2.80 12.87
CA ASP A 61 -5.49 -1.71 13.53
C ASP A 61 -4.63 -0.94 12.51
N SER A 62 -4.01 0.15 12.96
CA SER A 62 -3.17 1.02 12.13
C SER A 62 -1.90 0.35 11.61
N VAL A 63 -1.33 -0.60 12.36
CA VAL A 63 -0.10 -1.32 11.97
C VAL A 63 -0.41 -2.28 10.84
N GLN A 64 -1.48 -3.08 10.98
CA GLN A 64 -1.91 -4.01 9.94
C GLN A 64 -2.34 -3.26 8.67
N ALA A 65 -3.08 -2.15 8.80
CA ALA A 65 -3.47 -1.33 7.66
C ALA A 65 -2.25 -0.81 6.88
N LEU A 66 -1.19 -0.38 7.58
CA LEU A 66 0.06 0.05 6.95
C LEU A 66 0.79 -1.11 6.26
N VAL A 67 0.96 -2.25 6.94
CA VAL A 67 1.63 -3.43 6.36
C VAL A 67 0.92 -3.90 5.09
N LEU A 68 -0.42 -3.98 5.13
CA LEU A 68 -1.21 -4.37 3.96
C LEU A 68 -1.14 -3.32 2.84
N ALA A 69 -1.08 -2.04 3.17
CA ALA A 69 -0.89 -1.00 2.16
C ALA A 69 0.45 -1.12 1.43
N LEU A 70 1.53 -1.47 2.14
CA LEU A 70 2.84 -1.75 1.53
C LEU A 70 2.77 -2.92 0.55
N SER A 71 2.04 -3.99 0.90
CA SER A 71 1.83 -5.14 -0.02
C SER A 71 0.98 -4.76 -1.22
N VAL A 72 -0.10 -4.00 -1.01
CA VAL A 72 -0.95 -3.50 -2.11
C VAL A 72 -0.17 -2.63 -3.09
N ILE A 73 0.77 -1.80 -2.60
CA ILE A 73 1.68 -1.05 -3.47
C ILE A 73 2.52 -2.02 -4.30
N GLY A 74 3.18 -2.99 -3.66
CA GLY A 74 4.01 -3.97 -4.36
C GLY A 74 3.23 -4.71 -5.45
N ASP A 75 2.05 -5.23 -5.12
CA ASP A 75 1.19 -5.98 -6.04
C ASP A 75 0.72 -5.11 -7.22
N ARG A 76 0.39 -3.83 -6.97
CA ARG A 76 0.00 -2.89 -8.03
C ARG A 76 1.16 -2.56 -8.96
N LEU A 77 2.34 -2.27 -8.41
CA LEU A 77 3.52 -1.97 -9.22
C LEU A 77 3.96 -3.19 -10.04
N ALA A 78 3.84 -4.40 -9.49
CA ALA A 78 4.10 -5.63 -10.23
C ALA A 78 3.08 -5.86 -11.36
N ALA A 79 1.81 -5.53 -11.14
CA ALA A 79 0.76 -5.62 -12.16
C ALA A 79 0.90 -4.57 -13.28
N ASP A 80 1.46 -3.39 -12.98
CA ASP A 80 1.72 -2.34 -13.97
C ASP A 80 2.82 -2.72 -14.99
N GLY A 81 3.53 -3.83 -14.75
CA GLY A 81 4.48 -4.43 -15.67
C GLY A 81 5.95 -4.13 -15.36
N PRO A 82 6.88 -4.73 -16.12
CA PRO A 82 8.32 -4.56 -15.91
C PRO A 82 8.79 -3.14 -16.24
N GLY A 83 10.01 -2.80 -15.84
CA GLY A 83 10.68 -1.54 -16.21
C GLY A 83 10.68 -0.46 -15.14
N LEU A 84 10.01 -0.69 -14.01
CA LEU A 84 10.20 0.13 -12.83
C LEU A 84 11.52 -0.20 -12.14
N THR A 85 12.21 0.83 -11.68
CA THR A 85 13.39 0.70 -10.83
C THR A 85 13.32 1.62 -9.62
N PHE A 86 14.01 1.23 -8.57
CA PHE A 86 14.27 2.05 -7.40
C PHE A 86 15.77 2.06 -7.15
N LEU A 87 16.40 3.25 -7.23
CA LEU A 87 17.86 3.39 -7.13
C LEU A 87 18.59 2.46 -8.12
N GLU A 88 18.16 2.49 -9.39
CA GLU A 88 18.70 1.67 -10.50
C GLU A 88 18.53 0.14 -10.31
N ARG A 89 17.68 -0.30 -9.38
CA ARG A 89 17.43 -1.71 -9.09
C ARG A 89 15.99 -2.12 -9.38
N ALA A 90 15.79 -3.36 -9.83
CA ALA A 90 14.45 -3.92 -10.06
C ALA A 90 13.68 -4.18 -8.75
N GLU A 91 14.39 -4.34 -7.63
CA GLU A 91 13.76 -4.50 -6.32
C GLU A 91 13.18 -3.15 -5.82
N LEU A 92 11.87 -2.98 -5.97
CA LEU A 92 11.17 -1.73 -5.61
C LEU A 92 11.03 -1.50 -4.09
N GLY A 93 11.44 -2.48 -3.27
CA GLY A 93 11.41 -2.39 -1.81
C GLY A 93 10.00 -2.39 -1.20
N PHE A 94 9.01 -2.93 -1.92
CA PHE A 94 7.67 -3.21 -1.40
C PHE A 94 7.46 -4.73 -1.36
N PRO A 95 6.85 -5.25 -0.28
CA PRO A 95 6.50 -6.67 -0.22
C PRO A 95 5.50 -7.01 -1.32
N LEU A 96 5.58 -8.23 -1.85
CA LEU A 96 4.57 -8.80 -2.74
C LEU A 96 3.74 -9.80 -1.95
N THR A 97 2.45 -9.85 -2.23
CA THR A 97 1.60 -10.91 -1.69
C THR A 97 2.02 -12.23 -2.33
N ASP A 98 2.57 -13.12 -1.51
CA ASP A 98 2.95 -14.45 -1.95
C ASP A 98 1.69 -15.33 -2.09
N LEU A 99 1.25 -15.53 -3.33
CA LEU A 99 0.13 -16.41 -3.66
C LEU A 99 0.55 -17.89 -3.76
N SER A 100 1.82 -18.22 -3.55
CA SER A 100 2.35 -19.56 -3.81
C SER A 100 1.98 -20.61 -2.76
N ASP A 101 1.43 -20.22 -1.60
CA ASP A 101 0.86 -21.17 -0.64
C ASP A 101 -0.31 -20.59 0.19
N PRO A 102 -1.57 -20.95 -0.11
CA PRO A 102 -2.73 -20.52 0.67
C PRO A 102 -2.78 -21.12 2.08
N ALA A 103 -1.89 -22.05 2.45
CA ALA A 103 -1.86 -22.71 3.76
C ALA A 103 -0.92 -22.06 4.79
N VAL A 104 -0.13 -21.05 4.44
CA VAL A 104 0.90 -20.48 5.35
C VAL A 104 0.31 -19.46 6.34
N TRP A 105 -0.80 -18.81 6.00
CA TRP A 105 -1.40 -17.77 6.83
C TRP A 105 -2.77 -18.20 7.35
N SER A 106 -2.83 -18.73 8.57
CA SER A 106 -4.08 -18.90 9.31
C SER A 106 -4.21 -17.83 10.39
N ALA A 107 -5.39 -17.20 10.47
CA ALA A 107 -5.77 -16.35 11.59
C ALA A 107 -6.84 -17.08 12.41
N HIS A 108 -6.61 -17.20 13.72
CA HIS A 108 -7.57 -17.78 14.65
C HIS A 108 -8.16 -16.67 15.52
N ILE A 109 -9.49 -16.48 15.44
CA ILE A 109 -10.24 -15.66 16.40
C ILE A 109 -10.80 -16.58 17.47
N SER A 110 -10.54 -16.26 18.74
CA SER A 110 -11.19 -16.90 19.89
C SER A 110 -12.06 -15.87 20.59
N TYR A 111 -13.35 -16.18 20.70
CA TYR A 111 -14.27 -15.42 21.54
C TYR A 111 -14.35 -16.08 22.92
N PRO A 112 -14.38 -15.31 24.02
CA PRO A 112 -14.69 -15.88 25.33
C PRO A 112 -16.12 -16.43 25.30
N LEU A 113 -16.29 -17.66 25.76
CA LEU A 113 -17.62 -18.23 26.04
C LEU A 113 -18.22 -17.46 27.22
N VAL A 114 -19.42 -16.90 27.01
CA VAL A 114 -20.24 -16.25 28.04
C VAL A 114 -20.93 -17.31 28.89
#